data_AF-I3IFA3-F1
#
_entry.id   AF-I3IFA3-F1
#
_cell.length_a   1.000
_cell.length_b   1.000
_cell.length_c   1.000
_cell.angle_alpha   90.00
_cell.angle_beta   90.00
_cell.angle_gamma   90.00
#
_symmetry.space_group_name_H-M   'P 1'
#
loop_
_entity.id
_entity.type
_entity.pdbx_description
1 polymer ?
#
loop_
_entity_poly.entity_id
_entity_poly.type
_entity_poly.pdbx_seq_one_letter_code
_entity_poly.pdbx_strand_id
1 'polypeptide(L)'
;MNPKRLIKHFPELANLPETEQRALLDKAYKDVFSQENKMKNWRSNLISAALMTSLCFLFVLVLRPALGISSQTSAWVLMLVALPVYFFIQQRRYIQQLRASLKKIQA
;
A
#
# COMPACT_ATOMS: atom_id res chain seq x y z
N MET A 1 -5.49 0.05 -16.04
CA MET A 1 -5.83 0.78 -14.79
C MET A 1 -7.21 1.40 -14.97
N ASN A 2 -8.12 1.34 -13.99
CA ASN A 2 -9.46 1.93 -14.15
C ASN A 2 -9.49 3.33 -13.51
N PRO A 3 -9.24 4.41 -14.29
CA PRO A 3 -9.00 5.75 -13.76
C PRO A 3 -10.20 6.30 -12.97
N LYS A 4 -11.43 5.89 -13.33
CA LYS A 4 -12.66 6.30 -12.64
C LYS A 4 -12.67 5.93 -11.15
N ARG A 5 -12.06 4.80 -10.75
CA ARG A 5 -11.98 4.42 -9.33
C ARG A 5 -10.86 5.14 -8.58
N LEU A 6 -9.77 5.48 -9.27
CA LEU A 6 -8.67 6.22 -8.66
C LEU A 6 -9.05 7.67 -8.36
N ILE A 7 -9.78 8.35 -9.25
CA ILE A 7 -10.19 9.75 -9.09
C ILE A 7 -10.91 9.99 -7.75
N LYS A 8 -11.69 9.01 -7.26
CA LYS A 8 -12.35 9.07 -5.94
C LYS A 8 -11.38 9.21 -4.76
N HIS A 9 -10.12 8.80 -4.91
CA HIS A 9 -9.08 8.90 -3.89
C HIS A 9 -8.23 10.17 -4.01
N PHE A 10 -8.37 10.96 -5.09
CA PHE A 10 -7.64 12.20 -5.34
C PHE A 10 -8.62 13.38 -5.51
N PRO A 11 -9.30 13.81 -4.44
CA PRO A 11 -10.22 14.95 -4.50
C PRO A 11 -9.52 16.24 -4.94
N GLU A 12 -8.20 16.33 -4.75
CA GLU A 12 -7.34 17.42 -5.21
C GLU A 12 -7.28 17.57 -6.74
N LEU A 13 -7.60 16.52 -7.51
CA LEU A 13 -7.67 16.57 -8.97
C LEU A 13 -9.09 16.83 -9.50
N ALA A 14 -10.11 16.80 -8.64
CA ALA A 14 -11.51 16.86 -9.04
C ALA A 14 -11.91 18.18 -9.75
N ASN A 15 -11.13 19.24 -9.55
CA ASN A 15 -11.34 20.55 -10.18
C ASN A 15 -10.83 20.64 -11.63
N LEU A 16 -10.06 19.64 -12.10
CA LEU A 16 -9.48 19.62 -13.45
C LEU A 16 -10.36 18.83 -14.44
N PRO A 17 -10.30 19.11 -15.75
CA PRO A 17 -10.96 18.31 -16.78
C PRO A 17 -10.55 16.83 -16.71
N GLU A 18 -11.48 15.89 -16.97
CA GLU A 18 -11.20 14.44 -16.88
C GLU A 18 -9.98 13.99 -17.71
N THR A 19 -9.74 14.65 -18.84
CA THR A 19 -8.61 14.40 -19.74
C THR A 19 -7.27 14.75 -19.08
N GLU A 20 -7.18 15.89 -18.41
CA GLU A 20 -6.01 16.33 -17.66
C GLU A 20 -5.79 15.49 -16.40
N GLN A 21 -6.86 15.12 -15.69
CA GLN A 21 -6.77 14.21 -14.53
C GLN A 21 -6.11 12.88 -14.92
N ARG A 22 -6.54 12.30 -16.06
CA ARG A 22 -5.99 11.03 -16.56
C ARG A 22 -4.53 11.19 -17.00
N ALA A 23 -4.19 12.29 -17.67
CA ALA A 23 -2.82 12.56 -18.10
C ALA A 23 -1.86 12.73 -16.90
N LEU A 24 -2.30 13.47 -15.86
CA LEU A 24 -1.53 13.66 -14.64
C LEU A 24 -1.37 12.36 -13.84
N LEU A 25 -2.43 11.55 -13.74
CA LEU A 25 -2.37 10.24 -13.10
C LEU A 25 -1.45 9.27 -13.84
N ASP A 26 -1.47 9.27 -15.18
CA ASP A 26 -0.58 8.44 -15.99
C ASP A 26 0.89 8.88 -15.84
N LYS A 27 1.13 10.19 -15.81
CA LYS A 27 2.48 10.76 -15.57
C LYS A 27 2.98 10.45 -14.16
N ALA A 28 2.14 10.59 -13.14
CA ALA A 28 2.47 10.22 -11.77
C ALA A 28 2.72 8.72 -11.62
N TYR A 29 1.94 7.86 -12.30
CA TYR A 29 2.20 6.43 -12.33
C TYR A 29 3.58 6.12 -12.94
N LYS A 30 3.89 6.70 -14.11
CA LYS A 30 5.21 6.52 -14.74
C LYS A 30 6.36 7.01 -13.87
N ASP A 31 6.18 8.10 -13.13
CA ASP A 31 7.17 8.60 -12.18
C ASP A 31 7.35 7.67 -10.97
N VAL A 32 6.27 7.19 -10.35
CA VAL A 32 6.33 6.25 -9.22
C VAL A 32 7.00 4.93 -9.61
N PHE A 33 6.78 4.45 -10.84
CA PHE A 33 7.37 3.21 -11.37
C PHE A 33 8.64 3.43 -12.21
N SER A 34 9.19 4.65 -12.21
CA SER A 34 10.46 4.94 -12.89
C SER A 34 11.62 4.17 -12.24
N GLN A 35 12.70 3.95 -13.00
CA GLN A 35 13.88 3.26 -12.48
C GLN A 35 14.49 3.96 -11.25
N GLU A 36 14.39 5.28 -11.19
CA GLU A 36 14.91 6.11 -10.10
C GLU A 36 14.16 5.84 -8.78
N ASN A 37 12.84 5.70 -8.85
CA ASN A 37 12.00 5.39 -7.68
C ASN A 37 11.94 3.90 -7.36
N LYS A 38 12.34 3.02 -8.28
CA LYS A 38 12.30 1.55 -8.11
C LYS A 38 13.09 1.09 -6.89
N MET A 39 14.28 1.66 -6.66
CA MET A 39 15.14 1.25 -5.55
C MET A 39 14.61 1.75 -4.19
N LYS A 40 14.02 2.95 -4.16
CA LYS A 40 13.32 3.48 -2.99
C LYS A 40 12.08 2.66 -2.64
N ASN A 41 11.29 2.29 -3.65
CA ASN A 41 10.10 1.45 -3.48
C ASN A 41 10.48 0.04 -3.01
N TRP A 42 11.56 -0.53 -3.55
CA TRP A 42 12.06 -1.83 -3.12
C TRP A 42 12.51 -1.83 -1.66
N ARG A 43 13.30 -0.82 -1.23
CA ARG A 43 13.66 -0.66 0.20
C ARG A 43 12.44 -0.55 1.10
N SER A 44 11.44 0.25 0.71
CA SER A 44 10.21 0.43 1.48
C SER A 44 9.40 -0.87 1.60
N ASN A 45 9.32 -1.64 0.51
CA ASN A 45 8.67 -2.95 0.51
C ASN A 45 9.43 -3.96 1.38
N LEU A 46 10.76 -3.97 1.32
CA LEU A 46 11.59 -4.87 2.12
C LEU A 46 11.45 -4.59 3.62
N ILE A 47 11.42 -3.32 4.02
CA ILE A 47 11.11 -2.91 5.40
C ILE A 47 9.70 -3.38 5.79
N SER A 48 8.71 -3.26 4.89
CA SER A 48 7.35 -3.75 5.17
C SER A 48 7.28 -5.26 5.35
N ALA A 49 8.03 -6.01 4.53
CA ALA A 49 8.10 -7.46 4.60
C ALA A 49 8.82 -7.89 5.89
N ALA A 50 9.89 -7.19 6.28
CA ALA A 50 10.59 -7.42 7.54
C ALA A 50 9.66 -7.17 8.73
N LEU A 51 8.97 -6.03 8.77
CA LEU A 51 7.99 -5.72 9.83
C LEU A 51 6.87 -6.76 9.91
N MET A 52 6.30 -7.17 8.77
CA MET A 52 5.24 -8.17 8.74
C MET A 52 5.73 -9.54 9.20
N THR A 53 6.94 -9.93 8.81
CA THR A 53 7.60 -11.16 9.28
C THR A 53 7.81 -11.09 10.79
N SER A 54 8.36 -10.01 11.31
CA SER A 54 8.56 -9.81 12.75
C SER A 54 7.25 -9.87 13.54
N LEU A 55 6.17 -9.26 13.03
CA LEU A 55 4.84 -9.32 13.65
C LEU A 55 4.28 -10.75 13.65
N CYS A 56 4.44 -11.50 12.56
CA CYS A 56 4.05 -12.91 12.50
C CYS A 56 4.85 -13.75 13.50
N PHE A 57 6.16 -13.55 13.61
CA PHE A 57 6.99 -14.24 14.61
C PHE A 57 6.56 -13.91 16.03
N LEU A 58 6.33 -12.63 16.34
CA LEU A 58 5.85 -12.19 17.64
C LEU A 58 4.47 -12.80 17.96
N PHE A 59 3.58 -12.89 16.96
CA PHE A 59 2.28 -13.53 17.13
C PHE A 59 2.40 -15.02 17.44
N VAL A 60 3.22 -15.76 16.67
CA VAL A 60 3.34 -17.22 16.83
C VAL A 60 4.11 -17.60 18.11
N LEU A 61 5.16 -16.85 18.45
CA LEU A 61 6.04 -17.18 19.58
C LEU A 61 5.56 -16.62 20.93
N VAL A 62 4.82 -15.50 20.93
CA VAL A 62 4.41 -14.82 22.17
C VAL A 62 2.90 -14.86 22.35
N LEU A 63 2.13 -14.31 21.40
CA LEU A 63 0.68 -14.16 21.56
C LEU A 63 -0.07 -15.48 21.50
N ARG A 64 0.28 -16.38 20.57
CA ARG A 64 -0.35 -17.69 20.42
C ARG A 64 -0.24 -18.53 21.71
N PRO A 65 0.97 -18.75 22.30
CA PRO A 65 1.06 -19.51 23.55
C PRO A 65 0.42 -18.76 24.73
N ALA A 66 0.54 -17.42 24.80
CA ALA A 66 -0.09 -16.64 25.86
C ALA A 66 -1.62 -16.72 25.87
N LEU A 67 -2.24 -16.86 24.68
CA LEU A 67 -3.69 -16.99 24.53
C LEU A 67 -4.17 -18.46 24.51
N GLY A 68 -3.25 -19.44 24.56
CA GLY A 68 -3.58 -20.87 24.50
C GLY A 68 -4.28 -21.30 23.20
N ILE A 69 -4.08 -20.56 22.10
CA ILE A 69 -4.85 -20.75 20.85
C ILE A 69 -4.23 -21.89 20.02
N SER A 70 -5.10 -22.72 19.43
CA SER A 70 -4.69 -23.81 18.52
C SER A 70 -3.97 -23.27 17.26
N SER A 71 -3.06 -24.07 16.67
CA SER A 71 -2.37 -23.71 15.42
C SER A 71 -3.36 -23.31 14.32
N GLN A 72 -4.50 -24.02 14.21
CA GLN A 72 -5.49 -23.79 13.17
C GLN A 72 -6.22 -22.46 13.35
N THR A 73 -6.66 -22.13 14.56
CA THR A 73 -7.32 -20.84 14.85
C THR A 73 -6.36 -19.68 14.62
N SER A 74 -5.08 -19.83 14.98
CA SER A 74 -4.06 -18.80 14.74
C SER A 74 -3.82 -18.53 13.25
N ALA A 75 -3.87 -19.57 12.41
CA ALA A 75 -3.78 -19.44 10.96
C ALA A 75 -4.99 -18.71 10.37
N TRP A 76 -6.20 -19.03 10.84
CA TRP A 76 -7.42 -18.30 10.46
C TRP A 76 -7.38 -16.83 10.83
N VAL A 77 -6.89 -16.50 12.03
CA VAL A 77 -6.71 -15.10 12.44
C VAL A 77 -5.72 -14.37 11.53
N LEU A 78 -4.58 -14.98 11.22
CA LEU A 78 -3.62 -14.38 10.29
C LEU A 78 -4.21 -14.22 8.89
N MET A 79 -4.95 -15.21 8.39
CA MET A 79 -5.54 -15.16 7.05
C MET A 79 -6.68 -14.15 6.94
N LEU A 80 -7.53 -14.05 7.96
CA LEU A 80 -8.70 -13.17 7.95
C LEU A 80 -8.41 -11.75 8.46
N VAL A 81 -7.34 -11.56 9.23
CA VAL A 81 -6.99 -10.24 9.79
C VAL A 81 -5.72 -9.71 9.16
N ALA A 82 -4.61 -10.45 9.20
CA ALA A 82 -3.32 -9.91 8.77
C ALA A 82 -3.29 -9.64 7.26
N LEU A 83 -3.87 -10.53 6.44
CA LEU A 83 -3.90 -10.36 4.98
C LEU A 83 -4.77 -9.15 4.56
N PRO A 84 -6.02 -8.98 5.03
CA PRO A 84 -6.80 -7.79 4.70
C PRO A 84 -6.16 -6.50 5.21
N VAL A 85 -5.59 -6.51 6.43
CA VAL A 85 -4.86 -5.36 6.97
C VAL A 85 -3.66 -5.01 6.09
N TYR A 86 -2.90 -6.00 5.64
CA TYR A 86 -1.77 -5.78 4.74
C TYR A 86 -2.22 -5.16 3.41
N PHE A 87 -3.26 -5.70 2.75
CA PHE A 87 -3.79 -5.13 1.53
C PHE A 87 -4.24 -3.68 1.72
N PHE A 88 -4.90 -3.38 2.84
CA PHE A 88 -5.37 -2.03 3.14
C PHE A 88 -4.20 -1.04 3.33
N ILE A 89 -3.16 -1.45 4.07
CA ILE A 89 -1.94 -0.65 4.26
C ILE A 89 -1.22 -0.46 2.93
N GLN A 90 -1.10 -1.51 2.13
CA GLN A 90 -0.44 -1.47 0.83
C GLN A 90 -1.18 -0.55 -0.15
N GLN A 91 -2.51 -0.62 -0.18
CA GLN A 91 -3.34 0.27 -0.99
C GLN A 91 -3.19 1.74 -0.54
N ARG A 92 -3.17 2.01 0.77
CA ARG A 92 -2.93 3.37 1.28
C ARG A 92 -1.55 3.89 0.90
N ARG A 93 -0.50 3.07 1.04
CA ARG A 93 0.87 3.44 0.64
C ARG A 93 0.95 3.77 -0.84
N TYR A 94 0.33 2.95 -1.68
CA TYR A 94 0.25 3.19 -3.11
C TYR A 94 -0.43 4.53 -3.45
N ILE A 95 -1.58 4.82 -2.84
CA ILE A 95 -2.29 6.10 -3.02
C ILE A 95 -1.42 7.29 -2.55
N GLN A 96 -0.74 7.15 -1.41
CA GLN A 96 0.14 8.21 -0.90
C GLN A 96 1.35 8.46 -1.80
N GLN A 97 1.95 7.41 -2.38
CA GLN A 97 3.05 7.55 -3.34
C GLN A 97 2.59 8.28 -4.61
N LEU A 98 1.44 7.90 -5.16
CA LEU A 98 0.83 8.60 -6.29
C LEU A 98 0.55 10.07 -5.96
N ARG A 99 0.01 10.37 -4.77
CA ARG A 99 -0.25 11.75 -4.33
C ARG A 99 1.05 12.57 -4.21
N ALA A 100 2.12 11.97 -3.71
CA ALA A 100 3.42 12.64 -3.60
C ALA A 100 4.00 12.96 -4.99
N SER A 101 3.92 12.02 -5.95
CA SER A 101 4.34 12.27 -7.33
C SER A 101 3.44 13.29 -8.03
N LEU A 102 2.12 13.27 -7.80
CA LEU A 102 1.21 14.29 -8.32
C LEU A 102 1.59 15.69 -7.83
N LYS A 103 1.85 15.86 -6.52
CA LYS A 103 2.33 17.13 -5.96
C LYS A 103 3.66 17.57 -6.56
N LYS A 104 4.59 16.63 -6.80
CA LYS A 104 5.89 16.92 -7.43
C LYS A 104 5.73 17.36 -8.89
N ILE A 105 4.74 16.86 -9.62
CA ILE A 105 4.48 17.20 -11.03
C ILE A 105 3.71 18.53 -11.16
N GLN A 106 2.94 18.91 -10.14
CA GLN A 106 2.16 20.15 -10.10
C GLN A 106 2.90 21.33 -9.48
N ALA A 107 3.99 21.09 -8.74
CA ALA A 107 4.91 22.10 -8.24
C ALA A 107 5.94 22.46 -9.30
#